data_AF-A0A820K1Z6-F1
#
_entry.id   AF-A0A820K1Z6-F1
#
_cell.length_a   1.000
_cell.length_b   1.000
_cell.length_c   1.000
_cell.angle_alpha   90.00
_cell.angle_beta   90.00
_cell.angle_gamma   90.00
#
_symmetry.space_group_name_H-M   'P 1'
#
loop_
_entity.id
_entity.type
_entity.pdbx_description
1 polymer ?
#
loop_
_entity_poly.entity_id
_entity_poly.type
_entity_poly.pdbx_seq_one_letter_code
_entity_poly.pdbx_strand_id
1 'polypeptide(L)'
;MYKLYMSITILLLVIVSIHAKSVLQNLPLRYHVSGVIQLPYAEISEPFESWIDVQAGFSRIDYYGGAAKTVQRKGQNNQDFGANYKIVRIS
;
A
#
# COMPACT_ATOMS: atom_id res chain seq x y z
N MET A 1 40.74 -20.77 -18.94
CA MET A 1 40.68 -20.02 -17.66
C MET A 1 39.58 -18.96 -17.65
N TYR A 2 39.47 -18.10 -18.67
CA TYR A 2 38.40 -17.07 -18.77
C TYR A 2 36.97 -17.61 -18.75
N LYS A 3 36.71 -18.79 -19.35
CA LYS A 3 35.37 -19.43 -19.32
C LYS A 3 34.91 -19.80 -17.90
N LEU A 4 35.83 -20.19 -17.01
CA LEU A 4 35.51 -20.55 -15.62
C LEU A 4 35.18 -19.30 -14.79
N TYR A 5 35.97 -18.23 -14.94
CA TYR A 5 35.69 -16.94 -14.29
C TYR A 5 34.35 -16.35 -14.74
N MET A 6 34.03 -16.43 -16.03
CA MET A 6 32.75 -15.95 -16.56
C MET A 6 31.55 -16.73 -16.02
N SER A 7 31.67 -18.05 -15.82
CA SER A 7 30.60 -18.85 -15.19
C SER A 7 30.41 -18.52 -13.71
N ILE A 8 31.49 -18.25 -12.98
CA ILE A 8 31.42 -17.88 -11.55
C ILE A 8 30.77 -16.50 -11.36
N THR A 9 31.09 -15.51 -12.21
CA THR A 9 30.48 -14.18 -12.12
C THR A 9 28.99 -14.20 -12.42
N ILE A 10 28.56 -15.00 -13.41
CA ILE A 10 27.13 -15.20 -13.72
C ILE A 10 26.40 -15.85 -12.54
N LEU A 11 27.01 -16.86 -11.91
CA LEU A 11 26.41 -17.52 -10.74
C LEU A 11 26.27 -16.56 -9.55
N LEU A 12 27.27 -15.71 -9.31
CA LEU A 12 27.23 -14.70 -8.25
C LEU A 12 26.11 -13.68 -8.48
N LEU A 13 25.93 -13.23 -9.73
CA LEU A 13 24.84 -12.33 -10.14
C LEU A 13 23.45 -12.94 -9.92
N VAL A 14 23.29 -14.23 -10.21
CA VAL A 14 22.02 -14.96 -9.98
C VAL A 14 21.71 -15.05 -8.48
N ILE A 15 22.70 -15.38 -7.65
CA ILE A 15 22.51 -15.48 -6.19
C ILE A 15 22.14 -14.12 -5.58
N VAL A 16 22.80 -13.04 -5.98
CA VAL A 16 22.47 -11.67 -5.53
C VAL A 16 21.04 -11.29 -5.93
N SER A 17 20.63 -11.64 -7.15
CA SER A 17 19.27 -11.35 -7.63
C SER A 17 18.18 -12.10 -6.87
N ILE A 18 18.44 -13.37 -6.49
CA ILE A 18 17.51 -14.17 -5.68
C ILE A 18 17.37 -13.58 -4.27
N HIS A 19 18.47 -13.14 -3.66
CA HIS A 19 18.46 -12.56 -2.32
C HIS A 19 17.78 -11.18 -2.27
N ALA A 20 17.91 -10.35 -3.32
CA ALA A 20 17.22 -9.07 -3.39
C ALA A 20 15.69 -9.22 -3.47
N LYS A 21 15.20 -10.29 -4.12
CA LYS A 21 13.77 -10.55 -4.27
C LYS A 21 13.09 -10.96 -2.95
N SER A 22 13.80 -11.68 -2.08
CA SER A 22 13.24 -12.17 -0.81
C SER A 22 13.00 -11.04 0.20
N VAL A 23 13.80 -9.96 0.15
CA VAL A 23 13.63 -8.80 1.03
C VAL A 23 12.39 -7.97 0.65
N LEU A 24 12.06 -7.87 -0.64
CA LEU A 24 10.85 -7.16 -1.11
C LEU A 24 9.55 -7.97 -0.92
N GLN A 25 9.62 -9.30 -0.89
CA GLN A 25 8.43 -10.16 -0.82
C GLN A 25 7.84 -10.36 0.59
N ASN A 26 8.54 -9.98 1.65
CA ASN A 26 8.11 -10.23 3.04
C ASN A 26 7.34 -9.07 3.69
N LEU A 27 6.98 -8.05 2.91
CA LEU A 27 6.15 -6.96 3.40
C LEU A 27 4.73 -7.47 3.70
N PRO A 28 4.11 -7.05 4.83
CA PRO A 28 2.74 -7.44 5.12
C PRO A 28 1.79 -6.93 4.02
N LEU A 29 0.71 -7.67 3.76
CA LEU A 29 -0.29 -7.29 2.74
C LEU A 29 -1.39 -6.39 3.29
N ARG A 30 -1.41 -6.23 4.62
CA ARG A 30 -2.37 -5.40 5.35
C ARG A 30 -1.61 -4.38 6.18
N TYR A 31 -1.99 -3.12 6.04
CA TYR A 31 -1.46 -2.04 6.86
C TYR A 31 -2.60 -1.27 7.49
N HIS A 32 -2.34 -0.80 8.70
CA HIS A 32 -3.16 0.17 9.41
C HIS A 32 -2.24 1.28 9.88
N VAL A 33 -2.69 2.51 9.72
CA VAL A 33 -2.00 3.69 10.21
C VAL A 33 -3.02 4.63 10.82
N SER A 34 -2.63 5.30 11.90
CA SER A 34 -3.35 6.41 12.49
C SER A 34 -2.44 7.63 12.54
N GLY A 35 -3.05 8.80 12.50
CA GLY A 35 -2.31 10.05 12.54
C GLY A 35 -3.23 11.24 12.70
N VAL A 36 -2.66 12.43 12.54
CA VAL A 36 -3.39 13.69 12.63
C VAL A 36 -3.07 14.55 11.43
N ILE A 37 -4.10 14.99 10.71
CA ILE A 37 -4.00 15.97 9.63
C ILE A 37 -4.02 17.35 10.29
N GLN A 38 -2.91 18.08 10.15
CA GLN A 38 -2.81 19.46 10.58
C GLN A 38 -3.16 20.37 9.40
N LEU A 39 -4.19 21.20 9.56
CA LEU A 39 -4.54 22.27 8.62
C LEU A 39 -4.31 23.62 9.32
N PRO A 40 -3.07 24.17 9.28
CA PRO A 40 -2.70 25.32 10.10
C PRO A 40 -3.54 26.57 9.86
N TYR A 41 -3.96 26.78 8.61
CA TYR A 41 -4.77 27.95 8.22
C TYR A 41 -6.19 27.93 8.80
N ALA A 42 -6.68 26.76 9.22
CA ALA A 42 -8.01 26.57 9.79
C ALA A 42 -7.96 26.21 11.28
N GLU A 43 -6.76 26.09 11.86
CA GLU A 43 -6.54 25.60 13.23
C GLU A 43 -7.18 24.23 13.49
N ILE A 44 -7.34 23.42 12.43
CA ILE A 44 -7.93 22.07 12.53
C ILE A 44 -6.82 21.05 12.71
N SER A 45 -6.97 20.24 13.77
CA SER A 45 -6.14 19.07 14.06
C SER A 45 -7.04 17.84 14.00
N GLU A 46 -7.09 17.18 12.83
CA GLU A 46 -8.06 16.13 12.55
C GLU A 46 -7.43 14.74 12.65
N PRO A 47 -7.81 13.91 13.64
CA PRO A 47 -7.38 12.52 13.70
C PRO A 47 -7.92 11.72 12.51
N PHE A 48 -7.09 10.86 11.94
CA PHE A 48 -7.53 9.94 10.90
C PHE A 48 -7.03 8.53 11.17
N GLU A 49 -7.75 7.57 10.62
CA GLU A 49 -7.32 6.18 10.51
C GLU A 49 -7.37 5.74 9.06
N SER A 50 -6.38 4.95 8.63
CA SER A 50 -6.35 4.39 7.29
C SER A 50 -5.97 2.91 7.31
N TRP A 51 -6.62 2.15 6.43
CA TRP A 51 -6.36 0.75 6.20
C TRP A 51 -6.12 0.50 4.72
N ILE A 52 -5.20 -0.41 4.41
CA ILE A 52 -5.03 -0.97 3.07
C ILE A 52 -4.88 -2.48 3.19
N ASP A 53 -5.62 -3.20 2.37
CA ASP A 53 -5.46 -4.63 2.12
C ASP A 53 -5.15 -4.82 0.64
N VAL A 54 -3.87 -5.06 0.35
CA VAL A 54 -3.35 -5.19 -1.02
C VAL A 54 -3.92 -6.43 -1.69
N GLN A 55 -4.13 -7.52 -0.94
CA GLN A 55 -4.65 -8.77 -1.48
C GLN A 55 -6.14 -8.66 -1.82
N ALA A 56 -6.91 -7.97 -0.97
CA ALA A 56 -8.32 -7.70 -1.21
C ALA A 56 -8.56 -6.54 -2.20
N GLY A 57 -7.50 -5.80 -2.58
CA GLY A 57 -7.60 -4.62 -3.43
C GLY A 57 -8.48 -3.54 -2.80
N PHE A 58 -8.34 -3.34 -1.49
CA PHE A 58 -9.21 -2.47 -0.69
C PHE A 58 -8.38 -1.44 0.07
N SER A 59 -8.86 -0.20 0.12
CA SER A 59 -8.37 0.80 1.07
C SER A 59 -9.50 1.61 1.67
N ARG A 60 -9.28 2.13 2.87
CA ARG A 60 -10.20 3.01 3.57
C ARG A 60 -9.44 4.09 4.31
N ILE A 61 -10.01 5.29 4.36
CA ILE A 61 -9.60 6.37 5.25
C ILE A 61 -10.84 6.89 5.97
N ASP A 62 -10.76 6.99 7.29
CA ASP A 62 -11.80 7.52 8.17
C ASP A 62 -11.33 8.87 8.74
N TYR A 63 -12.19 9.88 8.62
CA TYR A 63 -12.00 11.26 9.09
C TYR A 63 -13.14 11.64 10.04
N TYR A 64 -12.93 12.68 10.85
CA TYR A 64 -13.94 13.30 11.74
C TYR A 64 -14.54 12.27 12.69
N GLY A 65 -13.70 11.45 13.33
CA GLY A 65 -14.14 10.35 14.18
C GLY A 65 -14.99 9.30 13.44
N GLY A 66 -14.80 9.18 12.13
CA GLY A 66 -15.56 8.27 11.26
C GLY A 66 -16.85 8.85 10.67
N ALA A 67 -17.14 10.14 10.89
CA ALA A 67 -18.28 10.81 10.27
C ALA A 67 -18.12 10.98 8.75
N ALA A 68 -16.88 11.04 8.25
CA ALA A 68 -16.60 10.92 6.82
C ALA A 68 -15.63 9.78 6.56
N LYS A 69 -15.87 9.02 5.49
CA LYS A 69 -15.04 7.90 5.07
C LYS A 69 -14.83 7.94 3.57
N THR A 70 -13.64 7.56 3.14
CA THR A 70 -13.35 7.28 1.74
C THR A 70 -12.92 5.84 1.62
N VAL A 71 -13.55 5.10 0.72
CA VAL A 71 -13.27 3.69 0.47
C VAL A 71 -12.93 3.51 -1.00
N GLN A 72 -11.79 2.88 -1.28
CA GLN A 72 -11.41 2.50 -2.64
C GLN A 72 -11.41 0.98 -2.77
N ARG A 73 -11.96 0.50 -3.88
CA ARG A 73 -11.98 -0.92 -4.23
C ARG A 73 -11.48 -1.11 -5.65
N LYS A 74 -10.59 -2.09 -5.81
CA LYS A 74 -10.18 -2.59 -7.12
C LYS A 74 -11.37 -3.24 -7.82
N GLY A 75 -11.42 -3.15 -9.14
CA GLY A 75 -12.31 -3.94 -9.98
C GLY A 75 -12.08 -5.44 -9.75
N GLN A 76 -13.14 -6.23 -9.92
CA GLN A 76 -13.12 -7.67 -9.59
C GLN A 76 -12.21 -8.45 -10.55
N ASN A 77 -12.17 -8.02 -11.82
CA ASN A 77 -11.31 -8.59 -12.86
C ASN A 77 -10.37 -7.53 -13.47
N ASN A 78 -9.40 -7.97 -14.28
CA ASN A 78 -8.47 -7.08 -14.99
C ASN A 78 -9.13 -6.14 -16.01
N GLN A 79 -10.43 -6.32 -16.29
CA GLN A 79 -11.20 -5.49 -17.21
C GLN A 79 -12.24 -4.60 -16.50
N ASP A 80 -12.38 -4.73 -15.18
CA ASP A 80 -13.35 -3.95 -14.42
C ASP A 80 -12.68 -2.68 -13.87
N PHE A 81 -13.38 -1.56 -14.00
CA PHE A 81 -12.96 -0.32 -13.33
C PHE A 81 -13.06 -0.46 -11.81
N GLY A 82 -12.16 0.20 -11.09
CA GLY A 82 -12.26 0.34 -9.65
C GLY A 82 -13.39 1.28 -9.24
N ALA A 83 -13.75 1.25 -7.97
CA ALA A 83 -14.77 2.14 -7.38
C ALA A 83 -14.18 2.96 -6.24
N ASN A 84 -14.63 4.21 -6.12
CA ASN A 84 -14.33 5.10 -5.01
C ASN A 84 -15.64 5.57 -4.39
N TYR A 85 -15.80 5.34 -3.09
CA TYR A 85 -16.97 5.73 -2.32
C TYR A 85 -16.58 6.81 -1.31
N LYS A 86 -17.29 7.94 -1.37
CA LYS A 86 -17.26 8.95 -0.31
C LYS A 86 -18.53 8.81 0.51
N ILE A 87 -18.39 8.45 1.78
CA ILE A 87 -19.49 8.22 2.70
C ILE A 87 -19.42 9.31 3.76
N VAL A 88 -20.51 10.04 3.96
CA VAL A 88 -20.58 11.12 4.97
C VAL A 88 -21.88 10.96 5.75
N ARG A 89 -21.79 11.07 7.07
CA ARG A 89 -22.97 11.13 7.93
C ARG A 89 -23.65 12.49 7.75
N ILE A 90 -24.95 12.44 7.47
CA ILE A 90 -25.84 13.60 7.50
C ILE A 90 -26.77 13.42 8.72
N SER A 91 -26.77 14.42 9.59
CA SER A 91 -27.62 14.52 10.79
C SER A 91 -28.98 15.09 10.45
#